data_AF-A0A925MYP9-F1
#
_entry.id   AF-A0A925MYP9-F1
#
_cell.length_a   1.000
_cell.length_b   1.000
_cell.length_c   1.000
_cell.angle_alpha   90.00
_cell.angle_beta   90.00
_cell.angle_gamma   90.00
#
_symmetry.space_group_name_H-M   'P 1'
#
loop_
_entity.id
_entity.type
_entity.pdbx_description
1 polymer ?
#
loop_
_entity_poly.entity_id
_entity_poly.type
_entity_poly.pdbx_seq_one_letter_code
_entity_poly.pdbx_strand_id
1 'polypeptide(L)'
;MSSMLKRSLALLLLSTASLASAQQLDPAQRAWYASRLGVSGGGYVSQVPRSDPLGEALLTWKRLQQSDNLPFNDYASFLVSHPGWPNEDSRRRIAERQIDANSYSPPSLVAYFERQPPLTATGALRYAEALAAAGRMEEANAQARIAWRRG
;
A
#
# COMPACT_ATOMS: atom_id res chain seq x y z
N MET A 1 -7.57 61.55 33.50
CA MET A 1 -7.96 60.64 34.59
C MET A 1 -8.70 59.47 33.95
N SER A 2 -8.16 58.24 34.08
CA SER A 2 -8.77 56.91 33.86
C SER A 2 -9.67 56.68 32.63
N SER A 3 -9.58 55.61 31.84
CA SER A 3 -9.15 54.25 32.13
C SER A 3 -8.91 53.49 30.82
N MET A 4 -7.90 52.62 30.81
CA MET A 4 -7.68 51.59 29.80
C MET A 4 -8.65 50.42 30.02
N LEU A 5 -9.34 49.94 28.98
CA LEU A 5 -9.88 48.58 28.97
C LEU A 5 -9.48 47.85 27.69
N LYS A 6 -8.47 47.00 27.83
CA LYS A 6 -8.13 45.92 26.89
C LYS A 6 -9.23 44.86 26.98
N ARG A 7 -9.83 44.49 25.85
CA ARG A 7 -10.59 43.24 25.72
C ARG A 7 -10.20 42.55 24.43
N SER A 8 -9.25 41.63 24.58
CA SER A 8 -8.95 40.60 23.60
C SER A 8 -10.18 39.70 23.44
N LEU A 9 -10.61 39.46 22.20
CA LEU A 9 -11.51 38.34 21.89
C LEU A 9 -10.85 37.53 20.77
N ALA A 10 -10.18 36.47 21.16
CA ALA A 10 -9.72 35.42 20.26
C ALA A 10 -10.96 34.65 19.77
N LEU A 11 -11.25 34.72 18.47
CA LEU A 11 -12.23 33.83 17.85
C LEU A 11 -11.59 32.46 17.64
N LEU A 12 -12.16 31.45 18.30
CA LEU A 12 -11.90 30.03 18.12
C LEU A 12 -12.12 29.61 16.66
N LEU A 13 -11.06 29.14 16.00
CA LEU A 13 -11.17 28.30 14.81
C LEU A 13 -11.53 26.87 15.27
N LEU A 14 -12.81 26.49 15.10
CA LEU A 14 -13.23 25.09 15.22
C LEU A 14 -12.70 24.33 14.00
N SER A 15 -11.51 23.76 14.12
CA SER A 15 -11.02 22.73 13.21
C SER A 15 -11.84 21.45 13.46
N THR A 16 -12.78 21.14 12.57
CA THR A 16 -13.42 19.81 12.56
C THR A 16 -12.39 18.79 12.07
N ALA A 17 -11.58 18.27 12.99
CA ALA A 17 -10.87 17.02 12.75
C ALA A 17 -11.92 15.91 12.68
N SER A 18 -12.20 15.42 11.47
CA SER A 18 -12.99 14.21 11.29
C SER A 18 -12.25 13.07 11.96
N LEU A 19 -12.65 12.71 13.18
CA LEU A 19 -12.20 11.47 13.79
C LEU A 19 -12.72 10.34 12.91
N ALA A 20 -11.81 9.64 12.24
CA ALA A 20 -12.15 8.40 11.57
C ALA A 20 -12.64 7.41 12.63
N SER A 21 -13.96 7.33 12.82
CA SER A 21 -14.57 6.32 13.68
C SER A 21 -14.28 4.96 13.06
N ALA A 22 -13.49 4.12 13.73
CA ALA A 22 -13.35 2.72 13.34
C ALA A 22 -14.73 2.06 13.49
N GLN A 23 -15.33 1.67 12.38
CA GLN A 23 -16.59 0.93 12.40
C GLN A 23 -16.37 -0.39 13.14
N GLN A 24 -17.17 -0.63 14.17
CA GLN A 24 -17.14 -1.90 14.88
C GLN A 24 -17.78 -2.96 13.99
N LEU A 25 -17.05 -4.03 13.68
CA LEU A 25 -17.58 -5.20 12.98
C LEU A 25 -18.76 -5.78 13.77
N ASP A 26 -19.82 -6.21 13.10
CA ASP A 26 -20.90 -6.97 13.74
C ASP A 26 -20.45 -8.41 14.08
N PRO A 27 -21.19 -9.18 14.91
CA PRO A 27 -20.80 -10.53 15.28
C PRO A 27 -20.63 -11.50 14.09
N ALA A 28 -21.44 -11.36 13.04
CA ALA A 28 -21.35 -12.22 11.86
C ALA A 28 -20.09 -11.90 11.03
N GLN A 29 -19.77 -10.62 10.86
CA GLN A 29 -18.53 -10.16 10.24
C GLN A 29 -17.30 -10.63 11.02
N ARG A 30 -17.30 -10.52 12.36
CA ARG A 30 -16.20 -11.00 13.19
C ARG A 30 -15.98 -12.51 13.02
N ALA A 31 -17.04 -13.31 13.10
CA ALA A 31 -16.96 -14.76 12.90
C ALA A 31 -16.44 -15.12 11.49
N TRP A 32 -16.89 -14.37 10.48
CA TRP A 32 -16.48 -14.54 9.08
C TRP A 32 -14.99 -14.27 8.88
N TYR A 33 -14.49 -13.12 9.31
CA TYR A 33 -13.07 -12.80 9.17
C TYR A 33 -12.19 -13.66 10.08
N ALA A 34 -12.63 -13.97 11.32
CA ALA A 34 -11.88 -14.84 12.23
C ALA A 34 -11.68 -16.25 11.66
N SER A 35 -12.71 -16.85 11.04
CA SER A 35 -12.59 -18.18 10.43
C SER A 35 -11.57 -18.22 9.27
N ARG A 36 -11.61 -17.21 8.39
CA ARG A 36 -10.65 -17.09 7.26
C ARG A 36 -9.23 -16.74 7.70
N LEU A 37 -9.11 -15.95 8.77
CA LEU A 37 -7.83 -15.64 9.40
C LEU A 37 -7.32 -16.79 10.30
N GLY A 38 -8.08 -17.88 10.47
CA GLY A 38 -7.68 -19.01 11.30
C GLY A 38 -7.52 -18.66 12.79
N VAL A 39 -8.21 -17.61 13.24
CA VAL A 39 -8.23 -17.18 14.64
C VAL A 39 -9.30 -17.99 15.37
N SER A 40 -9.00 -18.44 16.59
CA SER A 40 -9.96 -19.14 17.44
C SER A 40 -11.22 -18.28 17.66
N GLY A 41 -12.40 -18.89 17.48
CA GLY A 41 -13.68 -18.16 17.47
C GLY A 41 -14.32 -17.97 16.09
N GLY A 42 -13.67 -18.46 15.02
CA GLY A 42 -14.29 -18.60 13.71
C GLY A 42 -15.40 -19.67 13.71
N GLY A 43 -16.65 -19.23 13.78
CA GLY A 43 -17.82 -20.10 13.62
C GLY A 43 -18.16 -20.36 12.15
N TYR A 44 -18.97 -21.38 11.89
CA TYR A 44 -19.60 -21.54 10.59
C TYR A 44 -20.56 -20.38 10.35
N VAL A 45 -20.37 -19.64 9.25
CA VAL A 45 -21.25 -18.54 8.86
C VAL A 45 -21.97 -18.96 7.59
N SER A 46 -23.29 -19.13 7.67
CA SER A 46 -24.11 -19.62 6.54
C SER A 46 -24.28 -18.60 5.42
N GLN A 47 -23.92 -17.34 5.65
CA GLN A 47 -24.05 -16.24 4.69
C GLN A 47 -22.79 -15.37 4.72
N VAL A 48 -22.39 -14.88 3.54
CA VAL A 48 -21.31 -13.88 3.41
C VAL A 48 -21.85 -12.55 3.91
N PRO A 49 -21.31 -11.97 5.01
CA PRO A 49 -21.76 -10.68 5.50
C PRO A 49 -21.31 -9.56 4.56
N ARG A 50 -21.83 -8.35 4.77
CA ARG A 50 -21.33 -7.15 4.07
C ARG A 50 -19.82 -7.02 4.28
N SER A 51 -19.09 -6.74 3.19
CA SER A 51 -17.64 -6.56 3.26
C SER A 51 -17.27 -5.36 4.13
N ASP A 52 -16.21 -5.55 4.91
CA ASP A 52 -15.54 -4.51 5.67
C ASP A 52 -14.16 -4.21 5.02
N PRO A 53 -13.84 -2.96 4.69
CA PRO A 53 -12.59 -2.63 4.01
C PRO A 53 -11.33 -3.10 4.73
N LEU A 54 -11.30 -2.98 6.07
CA LEU A 54 -10.14 -3.43 6.87
C LEU A 54 -10.06 -4.95 6.92
N GLY A 55 -11.19 -5.63 7.08
CA GLY A 55 -11.28 -7.09 7.01
C GLY A 55 -10.76 -7.64 5.69
N GLU A 56 -11.18 -7.07 4.55
CA GLU A 56 -10.69 -7.48 3.22
C GLU A 56 -9.19 -7.20 3.04
N ALA A 57 -8.70 -6.06 3.53
CA ALA A 57 -7.29 -5.73 3.49
C ALA A 57 -6.45 -6.71 4.34
N LEU A 58 -6.93 -7.13 5.51
CA LEU A 58 -6.28 -8.14 6.35
C LEU A 58 -6.22 -9.52 5.69
N LEU A 59 -7.31 -9.95 5.04
CA LEU A 59 -7.33 -11.21 4.29
C LEU A 59 -6.32 -11.18 3.14
N THR A 60 -6.30 -10.07 2.39
CA THR A 60 -5.37 -9.88 1.27
C THR A 60 -3.93 -9.86 1.76
N TRP A 61 -3.63 -9.08 2.81
CA TRP A 61 -2.31 -9.04 3.44
C TRP A 61 -1.87 -10.44 3.87
N LYS A 62 -2.71 -11.19 4.58
CA LYS A 62 -2.38 -12.56 5.02
C LYS A 62 -2.06 -13.47 3.83
N ARG A 63 -2.83 -13.41 2.75
CA ARG A 63 -2.55 -14.16 1.51
C ARG A 63 -1.18 -13.79 0.92
N LEU A 64 -0.86 -12.51 0.84
CA LEU A 64 0.43 -12.03 0.31
C LEU A 64 1.62 -12.44 1.20
N GLN A 65 1.40 -12.69 2.49
CA GLN A 65 2.43 -13.18 3.41
C GLN A 65 2.69 -14.70 3.29
N GLN A 66 1.76 -15.46 2.71
CA GLN A 66 1.84 -16.92 2.63
C GLN A 66 2.63 -17.44 1.42
N SER A 67 2.92 -16.58 0.45
CA SER A 67 3.64 -16.94 -0.76
C SER A 67 4.57 -15.81 -1.16
N ASP A 68 5.73 -16.18 -1.68
CA ASP A 68 6.69 -15.24 -2.28
C ASP A 68 6.65 -15.30 -3.83
N ASN A 69 5.80 -16.17 -4.40
CA ASN A 69 5.75 -16.50 -5.84
C ASN A 69 4.45 -16.04 -6.53
N LEU A 70 3.69 -15.12 -5.91
CA LEU A 70 2.54 -14.50 -6.58
C LEU A 70 3.00 -13.56 -7.71
N PRO A 71 2.13 -13.26 -8.69
CA PRO A 71 2.43 -12.27 -9.72
C PRO A 71 2.73 -10.89 -9.13
N PHE A 72 3.62 -10.12 -9.77
CA PHE A 72 3.95 -8.75 -9.35
C PHE A 72 2.71 -7.89 -9.04
N ASN A 73 1.69 -7.94 -9.92
CA ASN A 73 0.50 -7.10 -9.80
C ASN A 73 -0.31 -7.36 -8.52
N ASP A 74 -0.29 -8.59 -8.00
CA ASP A 74 -0.98 -8.94 -6.75
C ASP A 74 -0.38 -8.20 -5.56
N TYR A 75 0.95 -8.10 -5.51
CA TYR A 75 1.63 -7.31 -4.48
C TYR A 75 1.48 -5.82 -4.76
N ALA A 76 1.74 -5.37 -5.99
CA ALA A 76 1.79 -3.96 -6.36
C ALA A 76 0.48 -3.23 -6.05
N SER A 77 -0.65 -3.85 -6.40
CA SER A 77 -1.98 -3.29 -6.15
C SER A 77 -2.24 -3.08 -4.66
N PHE A 78 -1.84 -4.04 -3.82
CA PHE A 78 -1.98 -3.93 -2.38
C PHE A 78 -1.06 -2.86 -1.80
N LEU A 79 0.22 -2.87 -2.17
CA LEU A 79 1.24 -1.94 -1.66
C LEU A 79 0.95 -0.47 -2.02
N VAL A 80 0.35 -0.20 -3.19
CA VAL A 80 -0.06 1.16 -3.57
C VAL A 80 -1.29 1.62 -2.81
N SER A 81 -2.23 0.73 -2.51
CA SER A 81 -3.48 1.06 -1.81
C SER A 81 -3.33 1.11 -0.29
N HIS A 82 -2.29 0.49 0.26
CA HIS A 82 -2.10 0.27 1.68
C HIS A 82 -0.66 0.61 2.14
N PRO A 83 -0.22 1.88 2.02
CA PRO A 83 1.11 2.28 2.48
C PRO A 83 1.24 2.17 4.00
N GLY A 84 2.42 1.80 4.49
CA GLY A 84 2.75 1.63 5.90
C GLY A 84 2.30 0.30 6.51
N TRP A 85 1.78 -0.64 5.71
CA TRP A 85 1.28 -1.91 6.23
C TRP A 85 2.41 -2.82 6.75
N PRO A 86 2.11 -3.74 7.68
CA PRO A 86 3.13 -4.60 8.26
C PRO A 86 3.92 -5.38 7.19
N ASN A 87 5.25 -5.41 7.34
CA ASN A 87 6.18 -6.06 6.41
C ASN A 87 6.20 -5.50 4.98
N GLU A 88 5.75 -4.26 4.76
CA GLU A 88 5.71 -3.62 3.44
C GLU A 88 7.04 -3.74 2.69
N ASP A 89 8.17 -3.34 3.29
CA ASP A 89 9.48 -3.38 2.63
C ASP A 89 9.88 -4.79 2.16
N SER A 90 9.59 -5.81 2.96
CA SER A 90 9.84 -7.20 2.58
C SER A 90 8.98 -7.60 1.38
N ARG A 91 7.68 -7.26 1.42
CA ARG A 91 6.75 -7.55 0.31
C ARG A 91 7.09 -6.76 -0.95
N ARG A 92 7.56 -5.52 -0.85
CA ARG A 92 8.07 -4.73 -1.98
C ARG A 92 9.26 -5.39 -2.64
N ARG A 93 10.27 -5.83 -1.86
CA ARG A 93 11.43 -6.56 -2.39
C ARG A 93 11.06 -7.87 -3.07
N ILE A 94 10.06 -8.58 -2.54
CA ILE A 94 9.51 -9.78 -3.18
C ILE A 94 8.82 -9.41 -4.48
N ALA A 95 7.92 -8.42 -4.47
CA ALA A 95 7.22 -7.94 -5.65
C ALA A 95 8.19 -7.58 -6.78
N GLU A 96 9.24 -6.81 -6.47
CA GLU A 96 10.26 -6.41 -7.46
C GLU A 96 10.98 -7.59 -8.12
N ARG A 97 11.20 -8.69 -7.38
CA ARG A 97 11.79 -9.92 -7.95
C ARG A 97 10.82 -10.67 -8.86
N GLN A 98 9.52 -10.47 -8.70
CA GLN A 98 8.47 -11.10 -9.52
C GLN A 98 8.13 -10.29 -10.79
N ILE A 99 8.85 -9.19 -11.06
CA ILE A 99 8.64 -8.38 -12.27
C ILE A 99 9.23 -9.11 -13.49
N ASP A 100 8.36 -9.80 -14.23
CA ASP A 100 8.65 -10.31 -15.56
C ASP A 100 8.48 -9.19 -16.60
N ALA A 101 9.49 -8.99 -17.45
CA ALA A 101 9.53 -7.98 -18.52
C ALA A 101 8.31 -8.02 -19.46
N ASN A 102 7.66 -9.19 -19.59
CA ASN A 102 6.51 -9.40 -20.47
C ASN A 102 5.16 -9.27 -19.75
N SER A 103 5.15 -8.99 -18.45
CA SER A 103 3.94 -9.05 -17.61
C SER A 103 3.34 -7.69 -17.25
N TYR A 104 3.95 -6.58 -17.70
CA TYR A 104 3.53 -5.22 -17.39
C TYR A 104 3.54 -4.31 -18.61
N SER A 105 2.75 -3.24 -18.56
CA SER A 105 2.91 -2.13 -19.50
C SER A 105 4.00 -1.17 -18.98
N PRO A 106 4.88 -0.61 -19.83
CA PRO A 106 5.87 0.35 -19.37
C PRO A 106 5.28 1.55 -18.60
N PRO A 107 4.16 2.17 -19.03
CA PRO A 107 3.55 3.27 -18.28
C PRO A 107 3.07 2.87 -16.89
N SER A 108 2.46 1.67 -16.74
CA SER A 108 1.99 1.21 -15.43
C SER A 108 3.15 0.95 -14.47
N LEU A 109 4.26 0.40 -14.97
CA LEU A 109 5.42 0.13 -14.12
C LEU A 109 6.14 1.41 -13.70
N VAL A 110 6.22 2.40 -14.60
CA VAL A 110 6.72 3.74 -14.26
C VAL A 110 5.88 4.36 -13.14
N ALA A 111 4.55 4.38 -13.30
CA ALA A 111 3.64 4.95 -12.30
C ALA A 111 3.72 4.24 -10.93
N TYR A 112 3.98 2.92 -10.93
CA TYR A 112 4.24 2.18 -9.70
C TYR A 112 5.51 2.66 -9.00
N PHE A 113 6.65 2.70 -9.71
CA PHE A 113 7.94 3.07 -9.09
C PHE A 113 8.05 4.55 -8.72
N GLU A 114 7.27 5.44 -9.33
CA GLU A 114 7.14 6.83 -8.89
C GLU A 114 6.52 6.95 -7.49
N ARG A 115 5.64 6.02 -7.12
CA ARG A 115 5.04 5.94 -5.78
C ARG A 115 5.85 5.06 -4.84
N GLN A 116 6.47 4.02 -5.38
CA GLN A 116 7.17 2.98 -4.65
C GLN A 116 8.61 2.82 -5.21
N PRO A 117 9.55 3.74 -4.93
CA PRO A 117 10.89 3.71 -5.50
C PRO A 117 11.61 2.36 -5.32
N PRO A 118 12.42 1.90 -6.29
CA PRO A 118 12.95 0.53 -6.27
C PRO A 118 13.92 0.27 -5.11
N LEU A 119 13.70 -0.84 -4.41
CA LEU A 119 14.50 -1.30 -3.28
C LEU A 119 15.58 -2.32 -3.66
N THR A 120 15.48 -2.92 -4.85
CA THR A 120 16.35 -4.00 -5.34
C THR A 120 17.06 -3.60 -6.63
N ALA A 121 18.09 -4.37 -7.03
CA ALA A 121 18.74 -4.22 -8.33
C ALA A 121 17.78 -4.57 -9.48
N THR A 122 17.01 -5.65 -9.33
CA THR A 122 15.98 -6.08 -10.29
C THR A 122 14.92 -5.01 -10.50
N GLY A 123 14.38 -4.44 -9.43
CA GLY A 123 13.40 -3.36 -9.53
C GLY A 123 13.96 -2.12 -10.24
N ALA A 124 15.19 -1.73 -9.92
CA ALA A 124 15.87 -0.60 -10.59
C ALA A 124 16.09 -0.88 -12.09
N LEU A 125 16.48 -2.10 -12.46
CA LEU A 125 16.65 -2.50 -13.86
C LEU A 125 15.33 -2.43 -14.61
N ARG A 126 14.27 -3.04 -14.07
CA ARG A 126 12.94 -3.03 -14.69
C ARG A 126 12.36 -1.63 -14.81
N TYR A 127 12.63 -0.78 -13.82
CA TYR A 127 12.24 0.63 -13.89
C TYR A 127 13.00 1.37 -15.00
N ALA A 128 14.30 1.13 -15.14
CA ALA A 128 15.10 1.69 -16.23
C ALA A 128 14.56 1.30 -17.61
N GLU A 129 14.24 0.02 -17.81
CA GLU A 129 13.64 -0.50 -19.05
C GLU A 129 12.30 0.19 -19.35
N ALA A 130 11.44 0.33 -18.34
CA ALA A 130 10.14 0.98 -18.50
C ALA A 130 10.27 2.48 -18.80
N LEU A 131 11.20 3.18 -18.16
CA LEU A 131 11.52 4.58 -18.44
C LEU A 131 12.05 4.76 -19.87
N ALA A 132 12.93 3.88 -20.32
CA ALA A 132 13.47 3.91 -21.68
C ALA A 132 12.35 3.73 -22.72
N ALA A 133 11.45 2.77 -22.50
CA ALA A 133 10.29 2.55 -23.36
C ALA A 133 9.31 3.74 -23.36
N ALA A 134 9.28 4.54 -22.29
CA ALA A 134 8.52 5.78 -22.19
C ALA A 134 9.27 7.02 -22.75
N GLY A 135 10.46 6.86 -23.34
CA GLY A 135 11.27 7.95 -23.87
C GLY A 135 12.04 8.76 -22.83
N ARG A 136 12.03 8.36 -21.56
CA ARG A 136 12.68 9.06 -20.43
C ARG A 136 14.12 8.57 -20.22
N MET A 137 14.95 8.73 -21.25
CA MET A 137 16.29 8.12 -21.31
C MET A 137 17.27 8.57 -20.22
N GLU A 138 17.21 9.84 -19.79
CA GLU A 138 18.07 10.33 -18.72
C GLU A 138 17.82 9.58 -17.41
N GLU A 139 16.55 9.47 -17.02
CA GLU A 139 16.11 8.76 -15.81
C GLU A 139 16.35 7.26 -15.92
N ALA A 140 16.13 6.69 -17.11
CA ALA A 140 16.44 5.29 -17.39
C ALA A 140 17.93 5.00 -17.11
N ASN A 141 18.83 5.83 -17.63
CA ASN A 141 20.26 5.69 -17.40
C ASN A 141 20.63 5.83 -15.92
N ALA A 142 19.96 6.71 -15.17
CA ALA A 142 20.16 6.85 -13.73
C ALA A 142 19.77 5.56 -12.98
N GLN A 143 18.61 4.98 -13.29
CA GLN A 143 18.15 3.74 -12.68
C GLN A 143 19.02 2.53 -13.09
N ALA A 144 19.49 2.48 -14.34
CA ALA A 144 20.41 1.45 -14.81
C ALA A 144 21.74 1.46 -14.01
N ARG A 145 22.30 2.64 -13.71
CA ARG A 145 23.48 2.77 -12.84
C ARG A 145 23.22 2.33 -11.40
N ILE A 146 21.99 2.53 -10.89
CA ILE A 146 21.60 2.02 -9.57
C ILE A 146 21.55 0.50 -9.60
N ALA A 147 20.94 -0.09 -10.63
CA ALA A 147 20.88 -1.54 -10.81
C ALA A 147 22.29 -2.15 -10.87
N TRP A 148 23.18 -1.60 -11.70
CA TRP A 148 24.57 -2.08 -11.84
C TRP A 148 25.35 -2.06 -10.53
N ARG A 149 25.17 -1.04 -9.69
CA ARG A 149 25.90 -0.94 -8.40
C ARG A 149 25.35 -1.85 -7.31
N ARG A 150 24.09 -2.31 -7.44
CA ARG A 150 23.41 -3.15 -6.46
C ARG A 150 23.44 -4.65 -6.81
N GLY A 151 23.69 -4.99 -8.08
CA GLY A 151 23.84 -6.36 -8.56
C GLY A 151 25.25 -6.86 -8.32
#